data_AF-A0A9P5S9V8-F1
#
_entry.id   AF-A0A9P5S9V8-F1
#
_cell.length_a   1.000
_cell.length_b   1.000
_cell.length_c   1.000
_cell.angle_alpha   90.00
_cell.angle_beta   90.00
_cell.angle_gamma   90.00
#
_symmetry.space_group_name_H-M   'P 1'
#
loop_
_entity.id
_entity.type
_entity.pdbx_description
1 polymer ?
#
loop_
_entity_poly.entity_id
_entity_poly.type
_entity_poly.pdbx_seq_one_letter_code
_entity_poly.pdbx_strand_id
1 'polypeptide(L)'
;MAPAVDLQLLVDQIIVLGRKIEDLEVIEGRYLSMLQTQTADGISIFSTTLIVPTVRDSLSLTRLEICNTAMEHCRLINNLRLVDEHLATVHNLGVWNTMLKRQDQLLLEESAYLADQGAFKEGNLPNLQNTRILIEKVREFLERDPTVSF
;
A
#
# COMPACT_ATOMS: atom_id res chain seq x y z
N MET A 1 -0.74 -27.18 -21.86
CA MET A 1 -1.90 -26.26 -21.81
C MET A 1 -2.59 -26.48 -20.48
N ALA A 2 -2.61 -25.49 -19.59
CA ALA A 2 -3.50 -25.55 -18.44
C ALA A 2 -4.96 -25.55 -18.97
N PRO A 3 -5.87 -26.37 -18.43
CA PRO A 3 -7.25 -26.39 -18.88
C PRO A 3 -7.90 -25.02 -18.64
N ALA A 4 -8.81 -24.60 -19.52
CA ALA A 4 -9.44 -23.27 -19.47
C ALA A 4 -10.10 -22.92 -18.12
N VAL A 5 -10.52 -23.94 -17.36
CA VAL A 5 -11.08 -23.79 -16.00
C VAL A 5 -10.04 -23.30 -15.00
N ASP A 6 -8.78 -23.72 -15.11
CA ASP A 6 -7.70 -23.31 -14.20
C ASP A 6 -7.28 -21.85 -14.46
N LEU A 7 -7.35 -21.40 -15.73
CA LEU A 7 -7.09 -20.02 -16.09
C LEU A 7 -8.19 -19.09 -15.56
N GLN A 8 -9.46 -19.46 -15.71
CA GLN A 8 -10.57 -18.67 -15.19
C GLN A 8 -10.49 -18.54 -13.66
N LEU A 9 -10.19 -19.64 -12.96
CA LEU A 9 -10.03 -19.61 -11.50
C LEU A 9 -8.89 -18.67 -11.05
N LEU A 10 -7.77 -18.67 -11.78
CA LEU A 10 -6.65 -17.76 -11.50
C LEU A 10 -7.07 -16.29 -11.68
N VAL A 11 -7.76 -15.97 -12.78
CA VAL A 11 -8.26 -14.61 -13.05
C VAL A 11 -9.27 -14.17 -12.00
N ASP A 12 -10.19 -15.04 -11.60
CA ASP A 12 -11.17 -14.72 -10.56
C ASP A 12 -10.50 -14.40 -9.22
N GLN A 13 -9.46 -15.17 -8.84
CA GLN A 13 -8.68 -14.90 -7.62
C GLN A 13 -7.96 -13.54 -7.69
N ILE A 14 -7.35 -13.21 -8.84
CA ILE A 14 -6.70 -11.92 -9.08
C ILE A 14 -7.71 -10.77 -8.89
N ILE A 15 -8.89 -10.88 -9.51
CA ILE A 15 -9.95 -9.88 -9.41
C ILE A 15 -10.43 -9.71 -7.95
N VAL A 16 -10.63 -10.81 -7.23
CA VAL A 16 -11.05 -10.78 -5.82
C VAL A 16 -10.03 -10.07 -4.95
N LEU A 17 -8.73 -10.36 -5.13
CA LEU A 17 -7.67 -9.68 -4.37
C LEU A 17 -7.57 -8.20 -4.72
N GLY A 18 -7.73 -7.83 -6.00
CA GLY A 18 -7.78 -6.44 -6.44
C GLY A 18 -8.92 -5.66 -5.76
N ARG A 19 -10.14 -6.20 -5.76
CA ARG A 19 -11.29 -5.60 -5.07
C ARG A 19 -11.09 -5.49 -3.56
N LYS A 20 -10.49 -6.51 -2.94
CA LYS A 20 -10.15 -6.46 -1.51
C LYS A 20 -9.20 -5.30 -1.20
N ILE A 21 -8.22 -5.05 -2.07
CA ILE A 21 -7.32 -3.90 -1.92
C ILE A 21 -8.11 -2.59 -2.02
N GLU A 22 -9.00 -2.45 -2.99
CA GLU A 22 -9.85 -1.26 -3.14
C GLU A 22 -10.70 -1.01 -1.88
N ASP A 23 -11.32 -2.04 -1.32
CA ASP A 23 -12.10 -1.94 -0.07
C ASP A 23 -11.22 -1.50 1.12
N LEU A 24 -10.01 -2.03 1.22
CA LEU A 24 -9.03 -1.64 2.24
C LEU A 24 -8.52 -0.20 2.03
N GLU A 25 -8.38 0.27 0.79
CA GLU A 25 -8.01 1.67 0.49
C GLU A 25 -9.08 2.65 0.97
N VAL A 26 -10.37 2.29 0.87
CA VAL A 26 -11.46 3.10 1.43
C VAL A 26 -11.32 3.21 2.96
N ILE A 27 -10.93 2.13 3.63
CA ILE A 27 -10.70 2.12 5.08
C ILE A 27 -9.45 2.94 5.43
N GLU A 28 -8.35 2.74 4.71
CA GLU A 28 -7.11 3.51 4.83
C GLU A 28 -7.39 5.01 4.71
N GLY A 29 -8.15 5.43 3.71
CA GLY A 29 -8.52 6.83 3.48
C GLY A 29 -9.26 7.46 4.66
N ARG A 30 -10.12 6.69 5.36
CA ARG A 30 -10.79 7.18 6.57
C ARG A 30 -9.80 7.44 7.69
N TYR A 31 -8.88 6.51 7.95
CA TYR A 31 -7.85 6.72 8.98
C TYR A 31 -6.89 7.87 8.62
N LEU A 32 -6.49 7.97 7.35
CA LEU A 32 -5.67 9.08 6.87
C LEU A 32 -6.38 10.42 7.07
N SER A 33 -7.68 10.53 6.78
CA SER A 33 -8.44 11.77 6.99
C SER A 33 -8.49 12.24 8.45
N MET A 34 -8.34 11.31 9.40
CA MET A 34 -8.28 11.62 10.84
C MET A 34 -6.88 12.04 11.30
N LEU A 35 -5.84 11.65 10.55
CA LEU A 35 -4.44 11.91 10.85
C LEU A 35 -3.83 13.02 9.98
N GLN A 36 -4.49 13.41 8.90
CA GLN A 36 -4.11 14.52 8.05
C GLN A 36 -4.80 15.81 8.50
N THR A 37 -4.05 16.88 8.58
CA THR A 37 -4.55 18.24 8.79
C THR A 37 -4.18 19.11 7.61
N GLN A 38 -5.02 20.09 7.28
CA GLN A 38 -4.69 21.05 6.22
C GLN A 38 -4.08 22.30 6.83
N THR A 39 -3.05 22.85 6.20
CA THR A 39 -2.58 24.21 6.49
C THR A 39 -3.59 25.24 6.00
N ALA A 40 -3.41 26.49 6.43
CA ALA A 40 -4.17 27.63 5.90
C ALA A 40 -4.05 27.77 4.37
N ASP A 41 -2.95 27.30 3.78
CA ASP A 41 -2.68 27.32 2.34
C ASP A 41 -3.22 26.06 1.62
N GLY A 42 -3.97 25.20 2.31
CA GLY A 42 -4.59 23.99 1.74
C GLY A 42 -3.62 22.80 1.57
N ILE A 43 -2.40 22.89 2.10
CA ILE A 43 -1.42 21.80 2.03
C ILE A 43 -1.79 20.73 3.05
N SER A 44 -1.92 19.48 2.61
CA SER A 44 -2.13 18.34 3.52
C SER A 44 -0.84 18.03 4.27
N ILE A 45 -0.89 18.07 5.60
CA ILE A 45 0.19 17.70 6.51
C ILE A 45 -0.23 16.44 7.25
N PHE A 46 0.68 15.48 7.33
CA PHE A 46 0.50 14.34 8.21
C PHE A 46 0.81 14.72 9.66
N SER A 47 -0.18 14.62 10.54
CA SER A 47 0.01 14.86 11.97
C SER A 47 0.91 13.79 12.55
N THR A 48 1.95 14.18 13.28
CA THR A 48 2.81 13.29 14.08
C THR A 48 2.36 13.24 15.55
N THR A 49 1.27 13.91 15.91
CA THR A 49 0.81 13.99 17.31
C THR A 49 0.32 12.64 17.85
N LEU A 50 0.57 12.34 19.12
CA LEU A 50 0.16 11.08 19.76
C LEU A 50 -1.32 11.06 20.22
N ILE A 51 -2.16 11.95 19.69
CA ILE A 51 -3.51 12.20 20.22
C ILE A 51 -4.48 11.04 19.91
N VAL A 52 -4.20 10.23 18.88
CA VAL A 52 -5.09 9.13 18.45
C VAL A 52 -4.31 7.84 18.14
N PRO A 53 -3.67 7.21 19.14
CA PRO A 53 -2.78 6.06 18.92
C PRO A 53 -3.51 4.87 18.29
N THR A 54 -4.77 4.63 18.66
CA THR A 54 -5.60 3.55 18.10
C THR A 54 -5.86 3.70 16.59
N VAL A 55 -5.94 4.94 16.08
CA VAL A 55 -6.10 5.21 14.66
C VAL A 55 -4.78 4.98 13.92
N ARG A 56 -3.63 5.29 14.52
CA ARG A 56 -2.31 4.98 13.94
C ARG A 56 -2.06 3.47 13.85
N ASP A 57 -2.42 2.74 14.91
CA ASP A 57 -2.32 1.29 14.93
C ASP A 57 -3.22 0.67 13.86
N SER A 58 -4.47 1.13 13.78
CA SER A 58 -5.44 0.66 12.77
C SER A 58 -4.97 0.97 11.35
N LEU A 59 -4.45 2.19 11.10
CA LEU A 59 -3.85 2.56 9.82
C LEU A 59 -2.67 1.64 9.46
N SER A 60 -1.79 1.38 10.42
CA SER A 60 -0.62 0.51 10.21
C SER A 60 -1.04 -0.92 9.88
N LEU A 61 -2.03 -1.47 10.58
CA LEU A 61 -2.58 -2.80 10.34
C LEU A 61 -3.29 -2.90 8.97
N THR A 62 -4.14 -1.93 8.63
CA THR A 62 -4.80 -1.89 7.32
C THR A 62 -3.77 -1.83 6.18
N ARG A 63 -2.74 -0.98 6.31
CA ARG A 63 -1.68 -0.89 5.30
C ARG A 63 -0.87 -2.17 5.19
N LEU A 64 -0.59 -2.84 6.31
CA LEU A 64 0.08 -4.13 6.32
C LEU A 64 -0.76 -5.18 5.59
N GLU A 65 -2.07 -5.20 5.80
CA GLU A 65 -2.99 -6.09 5.11
C GLU A 65 -3.05 -5.79 3.61
N ILE A 66 -3.08 -4.51 3.21
CA ILE A 66 -2.99 -4.11 1.80
C ILE A 66 -1.70 -4.65 1.18
N CYS A 67 -0.55 -4.41 1.82
CA CYS A 67 0.75 -4.86 1.30
C CYS A 67 0.80 -6.38 1.16
N ASN A 68 0.33 -7.13 2.16
CA ASN A 68 0.31 -8.59 2.10
C ASN A 68 -0.65 -9.10 0.99
N THR A 69 -1.81 -8.46 0.84
CA THR A 69 -2.78 -8.78 -0.23
C THR A 69 -2.20 -8.48 -1.60
N ALA A 70 -1.47 -7.36 -1.74
CA ALA A 70 -0.80 -6.97 -2.98
C ALA A 70 0.33 -7.92 -3.36
N MET A 71 1.11 -8.40 -2.38
CA MET A 71 2.16 -9.40 -2.63
C MET A 71 1.57 -10.73 -3.13
N GLU A 72 0.45 -11.16 -2.55
CA GLU A 72 -0.27 -12.35 -3.03
C GLU A 72 -0.87 -12.12 -4.43
N HIS A 73 -1.45 -10.94 -4.68
CA HIS A 73 -1.91 -10.53 -6.01
C HIS A 73 -0.77 -10.58 -7.05
N CYS A 74 0.40 -10.00 -6.74
CA CYS A 74 1.58 -10.03 -7.59
C CYS A 74 2.04 -11.47 -7.90
N ARG A 75 1.98 -12.37 -6.90
CA ARG A 75 2.29 -13.79 -7.10
C ARG A 75 1.37 -14.43 -8.13
N LEU A 76 0.06 -14.17 -8.06
CA LEU A 76 -0.91 -14.67 -9.03
C LEU A 76 -0.74 -14.04 -10.42
N ILE A 77 -0.45 -12.75 -10.50
CA ILE A 77 -0.11 -12.04 -11.74
C ILE A 77 1.09 -12.67 -12.42
N ASN A 78 2.15 -13.00 -11.66
CA ASN A 78 3.33 -13.67 -12.21
C ASN A 78 3.01 -15.06 -12.76
N ASN A 79 2.10 -15.81 -12.12
CA ASN A 79 1.61 -17.08 -12.67
C ASN A 79 0.80 -16.85 -13.96
N LEU A 80 -0.06 -15.83 -13.98
CA LEU A 80 -0.87 -15.50 -15.16
C LEU A 80 0.02 -15.09 -16.33
N ARG A 81 1.10 -14.35 -16.08
CA ARG A 81 2.06 -13.91 -17.10
C ARG A 81 2.74 -15.06 -17.84
N LEU A 82 2.89 -16.23 -17.19
CA LEU A 82 3.42 -17.44 -17.85
C LEU A 82 2.47 -17.99 -18.93
N VAL A 83 1.20 -17.57 -18.91
CA VAL A 83 0.15 -18.04 -19.81
C VAL A 83 -0.32 -16.93 -20.75
N ASP A 84 -0.56 -15.73 -20.22
CA ASP A 84 -1.03 -14.55 -20.93
C ASP A 84 -0.44 -13.28 -20.30
N GLU A 85 0.63 -12.76 -20.92
CA GLU A 85 1.34 -11.56 -20.46
C GLU A 85 0.48 -10.29 -20.57
N HIS A 86 -0.35 -10.18 -21.60
CA HIS A 86 -1.19 -9.01 -21.80
C HIS A 86 -2.26 -8.94 -20.71
N LEU A 87 -2.95 -10.05 -20.48
CA LEU A 87 -3.99 -10.13 -19.45
C LEU A 87 -3.41 -9.89 -18.05
N ALA A 88 -2.22 -10.45 -17.75
CA ALA A 88 -1.51 -10.18 -16.51
C ALA A 88 -1.20 -8.69 -16.33
N THR A 89 -0.74 -8.02 -17.39
CA THR A 89 -0.43 -6.58 -17.34
C THR A 89 -1.69 -5.73 -17.07
N VAL A 90 -2.79 -6.04 -17.76
CA VAL A 90 -4.08 -5.34 -17.58
C VAL A 90 -4.57 -5.47 -16.13
N HIS A 91 -4.50 -6.66 -15.55
CA HIS A 91 -4.94 -6.87 -14.17
C HIS A 91 -3.99 -6.30 -13.12
N ASN A 92 -2.69 -6.16 -13.40
CA ASN A 92 -1.76 -5.64 -12.40
C ASN A 92 -1.75 -4.11 -12.28
N LEU A 93 -2.10 -3.39 -13.35
CA LEU A 93 -1.93 -1.94 -13.43
C LEU A 93 -2.61 -1.18 -12.27
N GLY A 94 -3.82 -1.60 -11.88
CA GLY A 94 -4.55 -0.97 -10.77
C GLY A 94 -3.80 -1.08 -9.45
N VAL A 95 -3.44 -2.30 -9.06
CA VAL A 95 -2.72 -2.57 -7.81
C VAL A 95 -1.33 -1.93 -7.81
N TRP A 96 -0.64 -1.93 -8.95
CA TRP A 96 0.65 -1.27 -9.12
C TRP A 96 0.57 0.25 -8.85
N ASN A 97 -0.39 0.94 -9.47
CA ASN A 97 -0.61 2.37 -9.24
C ASN A 97 -0.97 2.66 -7.78
N THR A 98 -1.76 1.79 -7.16
CA THR A 98 -2.07 1.87 -5.72
C THR A 98 -0.82 1.73 -4.85
N MET A 99 0.14 0.85 -5.20
CA MET A 99 1.40 0.72 -4.47
C MET A 99 2.32 1.93 -4.67
N LEU A 100 2.40 2.50 -5.87
CA LEU A 100 3.17 3.72 -6.12
C LEU A 100 2.67 4.89 -5.27
N LYS A 101 1.37 5.17 -5.29
CA LYS A 101 0.76 6.24 -4.46
C LYS A 101 1.07 6.06 -2.98
N ARG A 102 1.08 4.81 -2.51
CA ARG A 102 1.38 4.49 -1.12
C ARG A 102 2.85 4.66 -0.79
N GLN A 103 3.76 4.37 -1.72
CA GLN A 103 5.17 4.67 -1.54
C GLN A 103 5.38 6.16 -1.30
N ASP A 104 4.80 7.01 -2.15
CA ASP A 104 4.90 8.46 -2.02
C ASP A 104 4.34 8.94 -0.67
N GLN A 105 3.15 8.46 -0.29
CA GLN A 105 2.51 8.80 0.97
C GLN A 105 3.37 8.38 2.19
N LEU A 106 3.92 7.17 2.19
CA LEU A 106 4.74 6.68 3.30
C LEU A 106 6.08 7.43 3.41
N LEU A 107 6.70 7.81 2.29
CA LEU A 107 7.93 8.62 2.30
C LEU A 107 7.68 10.03 2.86
N LEU A 108 6.53 10.63 2.55
CA LEU A 108 6.09 11.90 3.16
C LEU A 108 5.89 11.75 4.67
N GLU A 109 5.26 10.67 5.11
CA GLU A 109 5.05 10.39 6.54
C GLU A 109 6.35 10.13 7.29
N GLU A 110 7.27 9.35 6.71
CA GLU A 110 8.61 9.14 7.29
C GLU A 110 9.33 10.48 7.45
N SER A 111 9.31 11.32 6.42
CA SER A 111 9.91 12.66 6.47
C SER A 111 9.30 13.51 7.57
N ALA A 112 7.98 13.46 7.77
CA ALA A 112 7.30 14.17 8.85
C ALA A 112 7.74 13.68 10.23
N TYR A 113 7.83 12.37 10.45
CA TYR A 113 8.33 11.83 11.73
C TYR A 113 9.79 12.19 11.99
N LEU A 114 10.64 12.23 10.96
CA LEU A 114 12.05 12.60 11.09
C LEU A 114 12.26 14.10 11.35
N ALA A 115 11.38 14.94 10.79
CA ALA A 115 11.40 16.39 11.01
C ALA A 115 10.87 16.81 12.39
N ASP A 116 10.12 15.93 13.07
CA ASP A 116 9.55 16.21 14.39
C ASP A 116 10.67 16.37 15.45
N GLN A 117 10.66 17.52 16.13
CA GLN A 117 11.65 17.88 17.16
C GLN A 117 10.96 18.00 18.53
N GLY A 118 11.57 17.44 19.58
CA GLY A 118 11.10 17.59 20.97
C GLY A 118 10.60 16.29 21.63
N ALA A 119 9.79 16.44 22.68
CA ALA A 119 9.39 15.35 23.60
C ALA A 119 8.59 14.21 22.93
N PHE A 120 8.04 14.42 21.73
CA PHE A 120 7.26 13.42 21.00
C PHE A 120 8.11 12.49 20.14
N LYS A 121 9.40 12.78 19.94
CA LYS A 121 10.30 11.99 19.09
C LYS A 121 10.45 10.54 19.55
N GLU A 122 10.60 10.31 20.85
CA GLU A 122 10.70 8.96 21.41
C GLU A 122 9.36 8.20 21.30
N GLY A 123 8.23 8.89 21.55
CA GLY A 123 6.90 8.30 21.43
C GLY A 123 6.49 7.97 19.98
N ASN A 124 7.08 8.65 18.99
CA ASN A 124 6.86 8.40 17.57
C ASN A 124 7.77 7.33 16.96
N LEU A 125 8.78 6.85 17.69
CA LEU A 125 9.72 5.85 17.18
C LEU A 125 9.01 4.56 16.69
N PRO A 126 8.01 3.99 17.40
CA PRO A 126 7.28 2.83 16.90
C PRO A 126 6.53 3.12 15.58
N ASN A 127 5.94 4.31 15.45
CA ASN A 127 5.21 4.70 14.23
C ASN A 127 6.16 4.87 13.04
N LEU A 128 7.34 5.45 13.27
CA LEU A 128 8.40 5.55 12.27
C LEU A 128 8.88 4.15 11.84
N GLN A 129 9.08 3.24 12.78
CA GLN A 129 9.46 1.85 12.48
C GLN A 129 8.40 1.12 11.65
N ASN A 130 7.12 1.25 12.02
CA ASN A 130 6.01 0.70 11.24
C ASN A 130 5.98 1.26 9.82
N THR A 131 6.18 2.58 9.68
CA THR A 131 6.24 3.26 8.37
C THR A 131 7.36 2.68 7.51
N ARG A 132 8.56 2.47 8.07
CA ARG A 132 9.70 1.86 7.37
C ARG A 132 9.46 0.43 6.93
N ILE A 133 8.83 -0.38 7.78
CA ILE A 133 8.46 -1.77 7.43
C ILE A 133 7.50 -1.76 6.24
N LEU A 134 6.53 -0.84 6.22
CA LEU A 134 5.59 -0.70 5.10
C LEU A 134 6.28 -0.21 3.83
N ILE A 135 7.21 0.74 3.93
CA ILE A 135 8.02 1.22 2.80
C ILE A 135 8.76 0.05 2.15
N GLU A 136 9.41 -0.82 2.94
CA GLU A 136 10.10 -1.98 2.36
C GLU A 136 9.15 -2.97 1.72
N LYS A 137 7.99 -3.25 2.33
CA LYS A 137 7.01 -4.14 1.70
C LYS A 137 6.50 -3.59 0.36
N VAL A 138 6.27 -2.29 0.27
CA VAL A 138 5.89 -1.63 -0.98
C VAL A 138 7.03 -1.71 -1.99
N ARG A 139 8.28 -1.48 -1.57
CA ARG A 139 9.45 -1.63 -2.43
C ARG A 139 9.61 -3.06 -2.96
N GLU A 140 9.50 -4.06 -2.10
CA GLU A 140 9.54 -5.47 -2.48
C GLU A 140 8.46 -5.81 -3.53
N PHE A 141 7.26 -5.24 -3.40
CA PHE A 141 6.22 -5.39 -4.42
C PHE A 141 6.65 -4.75 -5.75
N LEU A 142 7.13 -3.51 -5.71
CA LEU A 142 7.48 -2.75 -6.92
C LEU A 142 8.69 -3.37 -7.65
N GLU A 143 9.66 -3.92 -6.92
CA GLU A 143 10.81 -4.61 -7.54
C GLU A 143 10.43 -5.95 -8.21
N ARG A 144 9.30 -6.55 -7.81
CA ARG A 144 8.86 -7.87 -8.30
C ARG A 144 7.99 -7.82 -9.54
N ASP A 145 7.56 -6.65 -9.99
CA ASP A 145 6.82 -6.53 -11.24
C ASP A 145 7.62 -5.76 -12.32
N PRO A 146 8.10 -6.44 -13.38
CA PRO A 146 8.97 -5.87 -14.41
C PRO A 146 8.25 -4.95 -15.42
N THR A 147 6.99 -4.53 -15.17
CA THR A 147 6.22 -3.73 -16.13
C THR A 147 6.76 -2.31 -16.34
N VAL A 148 7.73 -1.87 -15.54
CA VAL A 148 8.41 -0.59 -15.72
C VAL A 148 9.80 -0.81 -16.34
N SER A 149 9.82 -1.30 -17.57
CA SER A 149 10.88 -0.91 -18.51
C SER A 149 10.26 0.12 -19.44
N PHE A 150 10.45 1.41 -19.13
CA PHE A 150 10.20 2.50 -20.08
C PHE A 150 11.27 2.51 -21.17
#